data_AF-A0A8S3Q7J3-F1
#
_entry.id   AF-A0A8S3Q7J3-F1
#
_cell.length_a   1.000
_cell.length_b   1.000
_cell.length_c   1.000
_cell.angle_alpha   90.00
_cell.angle_beta   90.00
_cell.angle_gamma   90.00
#
_symmetry.space_group_name_H-M   'P 1'
#
loop_
_entity.id
_entity.type
_entity.pdbx_description
1 polymer ?
#
loop_
_entity_poly.entity_id
_entity_poly.type
_entity_poly.pdbx_seq_one_letter_code
_entity_poly.pdbx_strand_id
1 'polypeptide(L)'
;MLRKELKWIIEETKGQRETSRIVDLIKKGVRDVCVSKNMKKYRDCSEISSERQESGIYTIYPEKSKGIKVYCEMTDGKGWTVIQRRIDGSTDFFRSKFKLTVGDYKGTAGDYLSYNNGKYFSTKDKDNDSSDANCATHFKLGPWWNGGCSNVSLNLDLKKSKMRWSSITYIQSVMKIRKIN
;
A
#
# COMPACT_ATOMS: atom_id res chain seq x y z
N MET A 1 -19.66 1.64 1.93
CA MET A 1 -18.71 2.67 1.41
C MET A 1 -17.51 2.68 2.34
N LEU A 2 -16.39 2.04 1.95
CA LEU A 2 -15.22 1.88 2.82
C LEU A 2 -14.43 3.19 2.86
N ARG A 3 -14.44 3.88 4.01
CA ARG A 3 -13.53 5.00 4.27
C ARG A 3 -12.21 4.45 4.81
N LYS A 4 -11.08 4.92 4.27
CA LYS A 4 -9.72 4.53 4.65
C LYS A 4 -8.97 5.76 5.11
N GLU A 5 -8.34 5.70 6.29
CA GLU A 5 -7.46 6.75 6.79
C GLU A 5 -6.02 6.56 6.27
N LEU A 6 -5.42 7.64 5.77
CA LEU A 6 -4.00 7.77 5.44
C LEU A 6 -3.27 8.36 6.66
N LYS A 7 -2.31 7.64 7.24
CA LYS A 7 -1.46 8.14 8.34
C LYS A 7 -0.01 8.30 7.85
N TRP A 8 0.58 9.48 8.11
CA TRP A 8 1.97 9.85 7.79
C TRP A 8 2.86 9.65 9.03
N ILE A 9 4.00 8.97 8.87
CA ILE A 9 5.08 8.87 9.88
C ILE A 9 6.41 8.91 9.13
N ILE A 10 7.36 9.75 9.59
CA ILE A 10 8.76 9.81 9.15
C ILE A 10 9.58 9.06 10.20
N GLU A 11 10.35 8.04 9.80
CA GLU A 11 11.40 7.47 10.64
C GLU A 11 12.66 7.14 9.82
N GLU A 12 13.82 7.41 10.42
CA GLU A 12 15.16 7.11 9.91
C GLU A 12 15.52 5.62 10.11
N THR A 13 15.99 4.95 9.07
CA THR A 13 16.57 3.61 9.20
C THR A 13 18.04 3.69 9.61
N LYS A 14 18.36 3.38 10.87
CA LYS A 14 19.70 2.93 11.26
C LYS A 14 19.74 1.40 11.26
N GLY A 15 20.75 0.87 10.58
CA GLY A 15 20.88 -0.55 10.30
C GLY A 15 21.20 -1.40 11.52
N GLN A 16 20.79 -2.67 11.43
CA GLN A 16 21.32 -3.75 12.25
C GLN A 16 21.37 -5.03 11.42
N ARG A 17 22.57 -5.60 11.33
CA ARG A 17 22.80 -6.98 10.88
C ARG A 17 22.33 -7.91 11.99
N GLU A 18 21.58 -8.94 11.63
CA GLU A 18 21.60 -10.19 12.40
C GLU A 18 21.31 -11.36 11.46
N THR A 19 22.39 -11.87 10.87
CA THR A 19 22.43 -13.19 10.26
C THR A 19 22.57 -14.24 11.35
N SER A 20 21.84 -15.36 11.20
CA SER A 20 22.11 -16.67 11.81
C SER A 20 21.22 -17.18 12.96
N ARG A 21 19.89 -17.03 12.85
CA ARG A 21 18.92 -17.79 13.68
C ARG A 21 18.02 -18.75 12.89
N ILE A 22 17.88 -18.52 11.58
CA ILE A 22 16.97 -19.27 10.71
C ILE A 22 17.50 -20.68 10.37
N VAL A 23 18.82 -20.84 10.27
CA VAL A 23 19.44 -22.14 9.95
C VAL A 23 19.31 -23.14 11.11
N ASP A 24 19.31 -22.66 12.36
CA ASP A 24 19.19 -23.51 13.55
C ASP A 24 17.74 -23.93 13.84
N LEU A 25 16.75 -23.19 13.36
CA LEU A 25 15.33 -23.52 13.48
C LEU A 25 14.91 -24.62 12.50
N ILE A 26 15.51 -24.66 11.29
CA ILE A 26 15.23 -25.69 10.28
C ILE A 26 15.72 -27.07 10.76
N LYS A 27 16.80 -27.13 11.56
CA LYS A 27 17.36 -28.39 12.08
C LYS A 27 16.56 -29.00 13.24
N LYS A 28 15.66 -28.24 13.88
CA LYS A 28 14.97 -28.67 15.12
C LYS A 28 13.61 -29.32 14.93
N GLY A 29 13.19 -29.64 13.70
CA GLY A 29 12.05 -30.53 13.44
C GLY A 29 10.81 -30.20 14.29
N VAL A 30 10.13 -29.10 13.97
CA VAL A 30 8.87 -28.77 14.66
C VAL A 30 7.76 -29.65 14.09
N ARG A 31 7.28 -30.54 14.98
CA ARG A 31 6.15 -31.45 14.85
C ARG A 31 4.91 -30.75 14.27
N ASP A 32 4.15 -31.51 13.48
CA ASP A 32 2.86 -31.14 12.89
C ASP A 32 1.98 -30.37 13.88
N VAL A 33 1.81 -29.08 13.63
CA VAL A 33 0.78 -28.28 14.29
C VAL A 33 -0.55 -28.74 13.73
N CYS A 34 -1.39 -29.34 14.57
CA CYS A 34 -2.75 -29.75 14.24
C CYS A 34 -3.50 -28.58 13.56
N VAL A 35 -3.85 -28.72 12.28
CA VAL A 35 -4.72 -27.78 11.57
C VAL A 35 -6.13 -27.95 12.13
N SER A 36 -6.56 -27.07 13.04
CA SER A 36 -7.91 -27.12 13.61
C SER A 36 -8.95 -26.76 12.54
N LYS A 37 -10.05 -27.52 12.50
CA LYS A 37 -11.14 -27.37 11.52
C LYS A 37 -11.96 -26.07 11.66
N ASN A 38 -11.58 -25.16 12.57
CA ASN A 38 -12.22 -23.86 12.82
C ASN A 38 -11.20 -22.71 12.78
N MET A 39 -10.47 -22.58 11.67
CA MET A 39 -9.59 -21.43 11.46
C MET A 39 -10.42 -20.14 11.40
N LYS A 40 -10.30 -19.29 12.43
CA LYS A 40 -10.95 -17.97 12.47
C LYS A 40 -10.57 -17.19 11.20
N LYS A 41 -11.58 -16.74 10.45
CA LYS A 41 -11.39 -15.99 9.21
C LYS A 41 -11.29 -14.52 9.53
N TYR A 42 -10.10 -13.97 9.36
CA TYR A 42 -9.83 -12.55 9.54
C TYR A 42 -10.13 -11.79 8.25
N ARG A 43 -10.83 -10.66 8.35
CA ARG A 43 -11.14 -9.82 7.17
C ARG A 43 -9.93 -9.07 6.65
N ASP A 44 -9.05 -8.66 7.55
CA ASP A 44 -7.83 -7.92 7.27
C ASP A 44 -6.82 -8.10 8.41
N CYS A 45 -5.63 -7.52 8.27
CA CYS A 45 -4.58 -7.64 9.27
C CYS A 45 -4.93 -7.00 10.62
N SER A 46 -5.86 -6.05 10.68
CA SER A 46 -6.22 -5.37 11.94
C SER A 46 -6.94 -6.30 12.92
N GLU A 47 -7.67 -7.29 12.40
CA GLU A 47 -8.28 -8.33 13.24
C GLU A 47 -7.23 -9.34 13.71
N ILE A 48 -6.26 -9.66 12.86
CA ILE A 48 -5.16 -10.56 13.20
C ILE A 48 -4.31 -9.96 14.34
N SER A 49 -4.09 -8.64 14.33
CA SER A 49 -3.30 -7.99 15.40
C SER A 49 -3.89 -8.13 16.80
N SER A 50 -5.17 -8.50 16.94
CA SER A 50 -5.73 -8.80 18.26
C SER A 50 -5.18 -10.09 18.89
N GLU A 51 -4.62 -10.99 18.08
CA GLU A 51 -4.18 -12.33 18.52
C GLU A 51 -2.71 -12.61 18.19
N ARG A 52 -2.15 -11.93 17.18
CA ARG A 52 -0.77 -12.15 16.71
C ARG A 52 -0.06 -10.84 16.45
N GLN A 53 1.19 -10.75 16.91
CA GLN A 53 2.04 -9.55 16.76
C GLN A 53 3.24 -9.78 15.83
N GLU A 54 3.30 -10.93 15.17
CA GLU A 54 4.38 -11.25 14.23
C GLU A 54 4.05 -10.71 12.83
N SER A 55 4.94 -9.91 12.25
CA SER A 55 4.83 -9.52 10.85
C SER A 55 5.08 -10.72 9.93
N GLY A 56 4.34 -10.83 8.83
CA GLY A 56 4.47 -11.99 7.93
C GLY A 56 3.36 -12.08 6.88
N ILE A 57 3.35 -13.18 6.13
CA ILE A 57 2.30 -13.45 5.15
C ILE A 57 1.14 -14.18 5.84
N TYR A 58 -0.05 -13.59 5.78
CA TYR A 58 -1.28 -14.13 6.33
C TYR A 58 -2.33 -14.33 5.23
N THR A 59 -3.29 -15.22 5.46
CA THR A 59 -4.47 -15.34 4.60
C THR A 59 -5.62 -14.56 5.22
N ILE A 60 -6.15 -13.58 4.48
CA ILE A 60 -7.31 -12.78 4.87
C ILE A 60 -8.52 -13.08 3.97
N TYR A 61 -9.71 -12.76 4.45
CA TYR A 61 -10.99 -13.00 3.77
C TYR A 61 -11.83 -11.71 3.72
N PRO A 62 -11.44 -10.70 2.92
CA PRO A 62 -12.23 -9.48 2.75
C PRO A 62 -13.64 -9.79 2.27
N GLU A 63 -14.68 -9.26 2.92
CA GLU A 63 -16.09 -9.33 2.48
C GLU A 63 -16.58 -10.72 2.00
N LYS A 64 -16.21 -11.79 2.72
CA LYS A 64 -16.55 -13.20 2.36
C LYS A 64 -15.97 -13.67 1.02
N SER A 65 -14.92 -13.00 0.53
CA SER A 65 -14.16 -13.46 -0.62
C SER A 65 -13.41 -14.77 -0.34
N LYS A 66 -12.90 -15.37 -1.42
CA LYS A 66 -11.90 -16.44 -1.32
C LYS A 66 -10.67 -15.90 -0.59
N GLY A 67 -10.00 -16.74 0.20
CA GLY A 67 -8.83 -16.33 0.97
C GLY A 67 -7.73 -15.77 0.08
N ILE A 68 -7.20 -14.61 0.43
CA ILE A 68 -6.10 -13.93 -0.27
C ILE A 68 -4.89 -13.86 0.66
N LYS A 69 -3.70 -14.21 0.15
CA LYS A 69 -2.45 -14.03 0.89
C LYS A 69 -2.00 -12.57 0.82
N VAL A 70 -1.75 -11.97 1.98
CA VAL A 70 -1.27 -10.58 2.13
C VAL A 70 -0.10 -10.56 3.11
N TYR A 71 0.78 -9.57 2.98
CA TYR A 71 1.74 -9.30 4.04
C TYR A 71 1.08 -8.39 5.09
N CYS A 72 1.03 -8.86 6.33
CA CYS A 72 0.63 -8.06 7.48
C CYS A 72 1.87 -7.51 8.17
N GLU A 73 1.94 -6.19 8.27
CA GLU A 73 2.91 -5.51 9.11
C GLU A 73 2.25 -5.26 10.47
N MET A 74 2.78 -5.90 11.52
CA MET A 74 2.32 -5.77 12.90
C MET A 74 3.23 -4.78 13.62
N THR A 75 2.76 -3.54 13.79
CA THR A 75 3.51 -2.43 14.40
C THR A 75 2.59 -1.64 15.34
N ASP A 76 3.11 -1.21 16.49
CA ASP A 76 2.36 -0.46 17.52
C ASP A 76 1.07 -1.14 18.00
N GLY A 77 1.08 -2.47 18.10
CA GLY A 77 -0.10 -3.26 18.47
C GLY A 77 -1.20 -3.26 17.39
N LYS A 78 -0.92 -2.79 16.17
CA LYS A 78 -1.86 -2.69 15.05
C LYS A 78 -1.37 -3.51 13.87
N GLY A 79 -2.33 -4.11 13.14
CA GLY A 79 -2.05 -4.85 11.92
C GLY A 79 -2.39 -4.04 10.67
N TRP A 80 -1.37 -3.74 9.88
CA TRP A 80 -1.49 -3.06 8.59
C TRP A 80 -1.50 -4.08 7.45
N THR A 81 -2.47 -3.96 6.55
CA THR A 81 -2.53 -4.79 5.34
C THR A 81 -1.72 -4.12 4.23
N VAL A 82 -0.59 -4.70 3.85
CA VAL A 82 0.22 -4.18 2.74
C VAL A 82 -0.44 -4.55 1.42
N ILE A 83 -0.91 -3.53 0.70
CA ILE A 83 -1.62 -3.69 -0.58
C ILE A 83 -0.72 -3.52 -1.81
N GLN A 84 0.52 -3.06 -1.62
CA GLN A 84 1.47 -2.88 -2.70
C GLN A 84 2.90 -2.99 -2.14
N ARG A 85 3.71 -3.87 -2.72
CA ARG A 85 5.17 -3.94 -2.52
C ARG A 85 5.83 -4.30 -3.86
N ARG A 86 6.81 -3.51 -4.30
CA ARG A 86 7.62 -3.79 -5.50
C ARG A 86 9.01 -4.21 -5.07
N ILE A 87 9.51 -5.31 -5.63
CA ILE A 87 10.85 -5.85 -5.34
C ILE A 87 11.70 -5.87 -6.62
N ASP A 88 11.20 -6.48 -7.70
CA ASP A 88 12.01 -6.72 -8.91
C ASP A 88 11.29 -6.47 -10.25
N GLY A 89 9.96 -6.26 -10.24
CA GLY A 89 9.20 -5.95 -11.45
C GLY A 89 8.78 -7.17 -12.29
N SER A 90 8.90 -8.39 -11.76
CA SER A 90 8.59 -9.65 -12.47
C SER A 90 7.10 -9.97 -12.67
N THR A 91 6.19 -9.23 -12.03
CA THR A 91 4.74 -9.50 -12.07
C THR A 91 3.98 -8.49 -12.95
N ASP A 92 3.10 -8.98 -13.82
CA ASP A 92 2.14 -8.18 -14.59
C ASP A 92 0.92 -7.79 -13.74
N PHE A 93 0.62 -6.48 -13.66
CA PHE A 93 -0.44 -5.90 -12.84
C PHE A 93 -1.68 -5.48 -13.65
N PHE A 94 -1.77 -5.68 -14.97
CA PHE A 94 -2.84 -5.12 -15.78
C PHE A 94 -4.17 -5.93 -15.73
N ARG A 95 -4.93 -5.89 -14.63
CA ARG A 95 -6.30 -6.47 -14.57
C ARG A 95 -7.43 -5.50 -14.26
N SER A 96 -7.13 -4.24 -14.03
CA SER A 96 -8.09 -3.14 -14.06
C SER A 96 -7.28 -1.87 -14.25
N LYS A 97 -7.86 -0.81 -14.83
CA LYS A 97 -7.19 0.50 -14.87
C LYS A 97 -7.04 1.15 -13.47
N PHE A 98 -7.19 0.35 -12.39
CA PHE A 98 -7.05 0.69 -10.98
C PHE A 98 -7.75 2.02 -10.63
N LYS A 99 -9.07 2.08 -10.72
CA LYS A 99 -9.82 3.30 -10.39
C LYS A 99 -9.62 3.67 -8.91
N LEU A 100 -9.25 4.92 -8.62
CA LEU A 100 -9.16 5.40 -7.24
C LEU A 100 -10.55 5.55 -6.64
N THR A 101 -10.70 5.18 -5.38
CA THR A 101 -11.86 5.55 -4.57
C THR A 101 -11.37 5.99 -3.21
N VAL A 102 -11.63 7.25 -2.87
CA VAL A 102 -11.34 7.86 -1.57
C VAL A 102 -12.63 8.40 -0.96
N GLY A 103 -12.71 8.38 0.37
CA GLY A 103 -13.80 8.99 1.13
C GLY A 103 -13.44 10.39 1.61
N ASP A 104 -14.24 10.96 2.52
CA ASP A 104 -13.99 12.32 3.01
C ASP A 104 -12.60 12.48 3.64
N TYR A 105 -12.02 13.63 3.37
CA TYR A 105 -10.75 14.06 3.91
C TYR A 105 -10.88 14.50 5.37
N LYS A 106 -9.87 14.13 6.19
CA LYS A 106 -9.61 14.68 7.52
C LYS A 106 -8.10 14.83 7.70
N GLY A 107 -7.66 16.01 8.15
CA GLY A 107 -6.24 16.28 8.41
C GLY A 107 -5.87 17.75 8.19
N THR A 108 -4.58 18.03 8.27
CA THR A 108 -4.02 19.39 8.13
C THR A 108 -3.17 19.58 6.87
N ALA A 109 -2.88 18.52 6.12
CA ALA A 109 -2.05 18.56 4.91
C ALA A 109 -2.70 19.26 3.70
N GLY A 110 -3.97 19.63 3.79
CA GLY A 110 -4.80 20.02 2.64
C GLY A 110 -5.36 18.82 1.87
N ASP A 111 -6.55 18.97 1.30
CA ASP A 111 -7.20 17.94 0.50
C ASP A 111 -6.90 18.11 -0.99
N TYR A 112 -5.84 17.47 -1.46
CA TYR A 112 -5.47 17.47 -2.87
C TYR A 112 -5.66 16.10 -3.53
N LEU A 113 -6.01 15.07 -2.76
CA LEU A 113 -6.23 13.72 -3.28
C LEU A 113 -7.67 13.49 -3.73
N SER A 114 -8.64 14.23 -3.18
CA SER A 114 -10.05 14.12 -3.57
C SER A 114 -10.28 14.41 -5.06
N TYR A 115 -9.48 15.27 -5.69
CA TYR A 115 -9.54 15.49 -7.14
C TYR A 115 -9.26 14.21 -7.95
N ASN A 116 -8.37 13.35 -7.44
CA ASN A 116 -8.03 12.09 -8.10
C ASN A 116 -9.11 11.01 -7.87
N ASN A 117 -10.14 11.26 -7.05
CA ASN A 117 -11.21 10.31 -6.79
C ASN A 117 -11.92 9.92 -8.09
N GLY A 118 -12.10 8.63 -8.32
CA GLY A 118 -12.71 8.09 -9.52
C GLY A 118 -11.85 8.16 -10.79
N LYS A 119 -10.60 8.65 -10.72
CA LYS A 119 -9.67 8.61 -11.85
C LYS A 119 -9.02 7.24 -11.98
N TYR A 120 -8.60 6.90 -13.19
CA TYR A 120 -7.86 5.68 -13.48
C TYR A 120 -6.36 5.92 -13.36
N PHE A 121 -5.62 4.86 -13.08
CA PHE A 121 -4.18 4.93 -12.94
C PHE A 121 -3.51 4.99 -14.32
N SER A 122 -2.75 6.06 -14.56
CA SER A 122 -1.96 6.28 -15.77
C SER A 122 -0.49 6.01 -15.50
N THR A 123 0.21 5.47 -16.50
CA THR A 123 1.63 5.16 -16.48
C THR A 123 2.32 5.73 -17.71
N LYS A 124 3.65 5.61 -17.78
CA LYS A 124 4.42 6.03 -18.97
C LYS A 124 3.94 5.35 -20.25
N ASP A 125 3.55 4.10 -20.14
CA ASP A 125 3.17 3.20 -21.22
C ASP A 125 1.66 3.11 -21.46
N LYS A 126 0.83 3.55 -20.49
CA LYS A 126 -0.63 3.54 -20.61
C LYS A 126 -1.24 4.85 -20.15
N ASP A 127 -1.79 5.56 -21.12
CA ASP A 127 -2.58 6.75 -20.87
C ASP A 127 -4.02 6.37 -20.54
N ASN A 128 -4.40 6.55 -19.28
CA ASN A 128 -5.77 6.36 -18.79
C ASN A 128 -6.32 7.65 -18.16
N ASP A 129 -5.66 8.78 -18.42
CA ASP A 129 -6.08 10.06 -17.90
C ASP A 129 -7.05 10.75 -18.88
N SER A 130 -7.55 11.92 -18.52
CA SER A 130 -8.58 12.62 -19.31
C SER A 130 -8.01 13.80 -20.10
N SER A 131 -6.68 13.87 -20.24
CA SER A 131 -5.96 14.85 -21.04
C SER A 131 -5.69 14.30 -22.43
N ASP A 132 -5.52 15.18 -23.42
CA ASP A 132 -5.09 14.78 -24.77
C ASP A 132 -3.62 14.32 -24.81
N ALA A 133 -2.85 14.70 -23.80
CA ALA A 133 -1.47 14.29 -23.60
C ALA A 133 -1.31 13.47 -22.32
N ASN A 134 -0.50 12.41 -22.37
CA ASN A 134 -0.21 11.56 -21.23
C ASN A 134 0.48 12.35 -20.11
N CYS A 135 -0.25 12.57 -19.01
CA CYS A 135 0.21 13.38 -17.90
C CYS A 135 1.41 12.77 -17.17
N ALA A 136 1.53 11.43 -17.19
CA ALA A 136 2.64 10.72 -16.57
C ALA A 136 3.98 11.07 -17.22
N THR A 137 3.99 11.34 -18.53
CA THR A 137 5.20 11.59 -19.32
C THR A 137 5.37 13.06 -19.70
N HIS A 138 4.33 13.70 -20.24
CA HIS A 138 4.40 15.05 -20.78
C HIS A 138 4.78 16.07 -19.68
N PHE A 139 4.07 16.02 -18.55
CA PHE A 139 4.33 16.88 -17.39
C PHE A 139 5.27 16.24 -16.37
N LYS A 140 5.84 15.06 -16.67
CA LYS A 140 6.72 14.30 -15.77
C LYS A 140 6.14 14.09 -14.37
N LEU A 141 4.82 13.92 -14.26
CA LEU A 141 4.11 13.67 -13.00
C LEU A 141 4.23 12.21 -12.54
N GLY A 142 4.67 11.33 -13.45
CA GLY A 142 4.86 9.92 -13.18
C GLY A 142 3.55 9.15 -13.00
N PRO A 143 3.65 7.88 -12.57
CA PRO A 143 2.50 7.00 -12.44
C PRO A 143 1.53 7.44 -11.33
N TRP A 144 0.32 7.85 -11.70
CA TRP A 144 -0.68 8.33 -10.74
C TRP A 144 -2.10 8.18 -11.29
N TRP A 145 -3.09 8.40 -10.42
CA TRP A 145 -4.50 8.55 -10.80
C TRP A 145 -4.75 9.92 -11.44
N ASN A 146 -4.09 10.16 -12.57
CA ASN A 146 -4.15 11.44 -13.28
C ASN A 146 -5.55 11.68 -13.85
N GLY A 147 -6.06 12.91 -13.67
CA GLY A 147 -7.32 13.37 -14.26
C GLY A 147 -7.04 14.19 -15.53
N GLY A 148 -7.41 15.47 -15.55
CA GLY A 148 -6.78 16.43 -16.44
C GLY A 148 -5.39 16.77 -15.90
N CYS A 149 -4.53 15.76 -15.84
CA CYS A 149 -3.35 15.69 -14.98
C CYS A 149 -3.66 15.81 -13.49
N SER A 150 -2.64 15.94 -12.64
CA SER A 150 -2.76 15.91 -11.19
C SER A 150 -1.83 16.93 -10.55
N ASN A 151 -2.31 17.55 -9.46
CA ASN A 151 -1.48 18.38 -8.58
C ASN A 151 -0.79 17.55 -7.47
N VAL A 152 -1.00 16.24 -7.48
CA VAL A 152 -0.35 15.29 -6.57
C VAL A 152 0.49 14.32 -7.39
N SER A 153 1.75 14.15 -7.00
CA SER A 153 2.71 13.24 -7.62
C SER A 153 3.63 12.66 -6.56
N LEU A 154 3.20 11.57 -5.92
CA LEU A 154 3.94 10.93 -4.83
C LEU A 154 4.74 9.68 -5.27
N ASN A 155 4.49 9.18 -6.50
CA ASN A 155 5.14 7.97 -7.04
C ASN A 155 6.28 8.29 -8.02
N LEU A 156 7.00 9.39 -7.81
CA LEU A 156 8.09 9.83 -8.68
C LEU A 156 9.44 9.18 -8.32
N ASP A 157 10.29 8.97 -9.33
CA ASP A 157 11.70 8.64 -9.14
C ASP A 157 12.43 9.87 -8.57
N LEU A 158 12.74 9.83 -7.27
CA LEU A 158 13.37 10.92 -6.52
C LEU A 158 14.76 11.31 -7.03
N LYS A 159 15.43 10.44 -7.82
CA LYS A 159 16.70 10.79 -8.48
C LYS A 159 16.50 11.71 -9.68
N LYS A 160 15.28 11.76 -10.23
CA LYS A 160 14.95 12.46 -11.49
C LYS A 160 13.97 13.61 -11.31
N SER A 161 13.15 13.57 -10.26
CA SER A 161 12.12 14.59 -10.01
C SER A 161 11.77 14.69 -8.52
N LYS A 162 11.06 15.75 -8.16
CA LYS A 162 10.59 16.01 -6.79
C LYS A 162 9.13 15.59 -6.65
N MET A 163 8.79 14.93 -5.54
CA MET A 163 7.39 14.65 -5.21
C MET A 163 6.59 15.94 -5.03
N ARG A 164 5.31 15.90 -5.35
CA ARG A 164 4.43 17.07 -5.31
C ARG A 164 3.17 16.80 -4.50
N TRP A 165 2.83 17.75 -3.63
CA TRP A 165 1.54 17.85 -2.97
C TRP A 165 1.04 19.29 -3.12
N SER A 166 0.22 19.54 -4.14
CA SER A 166 -0.15 20.89 -4.58
C SER A 166 1.09 21.72 -4.97
N SER A 167 1.30 22.89 -4.37
CA SER A 167 2.47 23.74 -4.57
C SER A 167 3.73 23.28 -3.82
N ILE A 168 3.63 22.27 -2.95
CA ILE A 168 4.74 21.81 -2.10
C ILE A 168 5.52 20.71 -2.82
N THR A 169 6.84 20.90 -2.98
CA THR A 169 7.72 19.96 -3.71
C THR A 169 8.83 19.32 -2.89
N TYR A 170 9.04 19.75 -1.64
CA TYR A 170 10.05 19.16 -0.75
C TYR A 170 9.35 18.37 0.34
N ILE A 171 8.99 17.13 0.01
CA ILE A 171 8.25 16.25 0.90
C ILE A 171 8.90 14.87 0.93
N GLN A 172 8.80 14.19 2.06
CA GLN A 172 8.94 12.75 2.17
C GLN A 172 7.53 12.15 2.31
N SER A 173 7.25 10.99 1.71
CA SER A 173 5.88 10.46 1.69
C SER A 173 5.76 8.96 1.93
N VAL A 174 4.68 8.58 2.61
CA VAL A 174 4.28 7.20 2.87
C VAL A 174 2.75 7.10 2.78
N MET A 175 2.23 6.15 2.00
CA MET A 175 0.79 5.86 1.91
C MET A 175 0.45 4.59 2.70
N LYS A 176 -0.43 4.69 3.71
CA LYS A 176 -0.90 3.58 4.56
C LYS A 176 -2.42 3.51 4.58
N ILE A 177 -3.01 2.33 4.82
CA ILE A 177 -4.46 2.16 4.94
C ILE A 177 -4.84 1.35 6.18
N ARG A 178 -5.91 1.73 6.86
CA ARG A 178 -6.52 0.99 7.97
C ARG A 178 -8.04 1.09 7.89
N LYS A 179 -8.74 0.06 8.37
CA LYS A 179 -10.19 0.10 8.57
C LYS A 179 -10.56 1.17 9.60
N ILE A 180 -11.56 1.98 9.29
CA ILE A 180 -12.19 2.91 10.23
C ILE A 180 -13.42 2.18 10.81
N ASN A 181 -13.52 2.13 12.14
CA ASN A 181 -14.68 1.58 12.84
C ASN A 181 -15.82 2.60 12.89
#